data_AF-A0A1K1RG63-F1
#
_entry.id   AF-A0A1K1RG63-F1
#
_cell.length_a   1.000
_cell.length_b   1.000
_cell.length_c   1.000
_cell.angle_alpha   90.00
_cell.angle_beta   90.00
_cell.angle_gamma   90.00
#
_symmetry.space_group_name_H-M   'P 1'
#
loop_
_entity.id
_entity.type
_entity.pdbx_description
1 polymer ?
#
loop_
_entity_poly.entity_id
_entity_poly.type
_entity_poly.pdbx_seq_one_letter_code
_entity_poly.pdbx_strand_id
1 'polypeptide(L)'
;MPTPARVRADACPGVFAPHDAADGPLARVRLPGGTVSAAQLRALAGCAEACGDGDLHLTSRGNVQLRGVTRPGLAARLTDAGLLPSPSHERVRNILASPLSGLSGGLADVRGLARDLDAVLCATPDLASLPGRFLFAFDDGRGDVASEGADVCWRAVSPGEGVLLLAGGDTGRRVSLGGAVSALAEVALEFTRVRGSAWRVAELDDPAWRGTPVPRVDAEVPAGLIRRDDGGLAAGVVPRFGQLSAGQARALAEFGTVLVTPWKSVVLPDVPADVFDRLGFGGAALGTTACIGRPGCAKSRADVRADAVFRPGLRAHFSGCERRCGKPSQSHVDVVAEAGGYRIDGRWVPLDEMEGNL
;
A
#
# COMPACT_ATOMS: atom_id res chain seq x y z
N MET A 1 28.87 5.97 -6.32
CA MET A 1 29.50 4.63 -6.23
C MET A 1 28.57 3.66 -6.92
N PRO A 2 29.03 2.87 -7.90
CA PRO A 2 28.18 1.89 -8.57
C PRO A 2 27.58 0.96 -7.51
N THR A 3 26.26 0.76 -7.56
CA THR A 3 25.57 -0.14 -6.63
C THR A 3 26.18 -1.54 -6.78
N PRO A 4 26.71 -2.17 -5.72
CA PRO A 4 27.30 -3.50 -5.84
C PRO A 4 26.28 -4.46 -6.45
N ALA A 5 26.72 -5.26 -7.43
CA ALA A 5 25.88 -6.25 -8.10
C ALA A 5 25.23 -7.13 -7.03
N ARG A 6 23.90 -7.07 -6.93
CA ARG A 6 23.15 -7.83 -5.94
C ARG A 6 23.15 -9.30 -6.35
N VAL A 7 23.77 -10.15 -5.54
CA VAL A 7 23.80 -11.62 -5.73
C VAL A 7 22.43 -12.27 -5.47
N ARG A 8 21.54 -11.59 -4.74
CA ARG A 8 20.22 -12.13 -4.35
C ARG A 8 19.13 -11.64 -5.31
N ALA A 9 18.24 -12.57 -5.72
CA ALA A 9 17.02 -12.25 -6.45
C ALA A 9 16.06 -11.35 -5.64
N ASP A 10 15.17 -10.63 -6.32
CA ASP A 10 14.13 -9.83 -5.65
C ASP A 10 13.28 -10.70 -4.73
N ALA A 11 13.23 -10.33 -3.45
CA ALA A 11 12.52 -11.02 -2.39
C ALA A 11 11.13 -10.40 -2.09
N CYS A 12 10.55 -9.63 -3.02
CA CYS A 12 9.18 -9.14 -2.86
C CYS A 12 8.20 -10.33 -2.79
N PRO A 13 7.47 -10.52 -1.66
CA PRO A 13 6.65 -11.72 -1.45
C PRO A 13 5.56 -11.84 -2.52
N GLY A 14 5.41 -13.02 -3.09
CA GLY A 14 4.35 -13.40 -4.02
C GLY A 14 3.24 -14.20 -3.36
N VAL A 15 2.23 -14.62 -4.13
CA VAL A 15 1.34 -15.72 -3.69
C VAL A 15 2.01 -17.08 -3.95
N PHE A 16 2.68 -17.24 -5.09
CA PHE A 16 3.40 -18.47 -5.44
C PHE A 16 4.80 -18.55 -4.82
N ALA A 17 5.32 -17.42 -4.35
CA ALA A 17 6.59 -17.31 -3.64
C ALA A 17 6.40 -16.49 -2.35
N PRO A 18 5.69 -17.05 -1.35
CA PRO A 18 5.48 -16.36 -0.08
C PRO A 18 6.82 -16.14 0.65
N HIS A 19 6.83 -15.20 1.58
CA HIS A 19 8.00 -14.94 2.42
C HIS A 19 7.86 -15.64 3.77
N ASP A 20 8.88 -16.37 4.18
CA ASP A 20 8.91 -16.99 5.50
C ASP A 20 9.04 -15.91 6.59
N ALA A 21 7.94 -15.69 7.31
CA ALA A 21 7.89 -14.86 8.50
C ALA A 21 7.81 -15.74 9.77
N ALA A 22 7.93 -15.12 10.94
CA ALA A 22 7.97 -15.87 12.21
C ALA A 22 6.61 -16.47 12.59
N ASP A 23 5.53 -15.85 12.14
CA ASP A 23 4.15 -16.32 12.25
C ASP A 23 3.76 -17.31 11.14
N GLY A 24 4.70 -17.68 10.26
CA GLY A 24 4.48 -18.54 9.10
C GLY A 24 4.59 -17.79 7.76
N PRO A 25 4.40 -18.49 6.63
CA PRO A 25 4.52 -17.89 5.32
C PRO A 25 3.56 -16.72 5.11
N LEU A 26 4.08 -15.65 4.50
CA LEU A 26 3.35 -14.44 4.16
C LEU A 26 3.14 -14.35 2.66
N ALA A 27 1.88 -14.32 2.24
CA ALA A 27 1.48 -14.08 0.86
C ALA A 27 0.98 -12.65 0.68
N ARG A 28 1.31 -12.03 -0.45
CA ARG A 28 0.79 -10.69 -0.80
C ARG A 28 -0.09 -10.79 -2.03
N VAL A 29 -1.27 -10.18 -1.95
CA VAL A 29 -2.24 -10.09 -3.04
C VAL A 29 -2.22 -8.66 -3.57
N ARG A 30 -2.03 -8.51 -4.89
CA ARG A 30 -1.95 -7.20 -5.53
C ARG A 30 -3.32 -6.74 -5.96
N LEU A 31 -3.62 -5.48 -5.67
CA LEU A 31 -4.87 -4.82 -5.93
C LEU A 31 -4.56 -3.58 -6.78
N PRO A 32 -4.59 -3.65 -8.11
CA PRO A 32 -4.34 -2.50 -8.97
C PRO A 32 -5.20 -1.31 -8.58
N GLY A 33 -4.55 -0.18 -8.26
CA GLY A 33 -5.21 1.04 -7.78
C GLY A 33 -5.93 0.87 -6.43
N GLY A 34 -5.63 -0.20 -5.67
CA GLY A 34 -6.30 -0.52 -4.42
C GLY A 34 -7.71 -1.09 -4.58
N THR A 35 -8.21 -1.30 -5.80
CA THR A 35 -9.62 -1.62 -6.02
C THR A 35 -9.92 -3.07 -5.67
N VAL A 36 -10.96 -3.30 -4.87
CA VAL A 36 -11.45 -4.63 -4.50
C VAL A 36 -12.97 -4.63 -4.57
N SER A 37 -13.54 -5.52 -5.39
CA SER A 37 -15.00 -5.72 -5.39
C SER A 37 -15.47 -6.38 -4.08
N ALA A 38 -16.75 -6.22 -3.75
CA ALA A 38 -17.35 -6.88 -2.59
C ALA A 38 -17.13 -8.41 -2.60
N ALA A 39 -17.26 -9.05 -3.77
CA ALA A 39 -17.04 -10.49 -3.92
C ALA A 39 -15.58 -10.88 -3.64
N GLN A 40 -14.62 -10.11 -4.17
CA GLN A 40 -13.20 -10.30 -3.90
C GLN A 40 -12.84 -10.07 -2.42
N LEU A 41 -13.45 -9.07 -1.78
CA LEU A 41 -13.19 -8.79 -0.37
C LEU A 41 -13.73 -9.92 0.53
N ARG A 42 -14.91 -10.46 0.22
CA ARG A 42 -15.44 -11.67 0.90
C ARG A 42 -14.55 -12.89 0.65
N ALA A 43 -14.03 -13.06 -0.56
CA ALA A 43 -13.09 -14.14 -0.88
C ALA A 43 -11.77 -14.02 -0.12
N LEU A 44 -11.22 -12.80 -0.01
CA LEU A 44 -10.03 -12.51 0.81
C LEU A 44 -10.29 -12.85 2.28
N ALA A 45 -11.42 -12.42 2.84
CA ALA A 45 -11.81 -12.75 4.21
C ALA A 45 -11.88 -14.27 4.43
N GLY A 46 -12.48 -15.02 3.50
CA GLY A 46 -12.51 -16.47 3.53
C GLY A 46 -11.12 -17.11 3.43
N CYS A 47 -10.21 -16.54 2.62
CA CYS A 47 -8.82 -17.00 2.55
C CYS A 47 -8.05 -16.74 3.85
N ALA A 48 -8.30 -15.60 4.51
CA ALA A 48 -7.66 -15.29 5.80
C ALA A 48 -7.99 -16.34 6.85
N GLU A 49 -9.26 -16.72 6.98
CA GLU A 49 -9.72 -17.75 7.93
C GLU A 49 -9.32 -19.17 7.52
N ALA A 50 -9.39 -19.49 6.22
CA ALA A 50 -9.18 -20.85 5.72
C ALA A 50 -7.69 -21.18 5.52
N CYS A 51 -6.84 -20.18 5.31
CA CYS A 51 -5.44 -20.40 4.96
C CYS A 51 -4.46 -19.72 5.91
N GLY A 52 -4.84 -18.58 6.53
CA GLY A 52 -3.95 -17.73 7.32
C GLY A 52 -4.32 -17.60 8.80
N ASP A 53 -4.00 -16.44 9.35
CA ASP A 53 -4.22 -16.03 10.76
C ASP A 53 -5.63 -15.46 11.05
N GLY A 54 -6.51 -15.41 10.06
CA GLY A 54 -7.86 -14.86 10.19
C GLY A 54 -8.00 -13.37 9.83
N ASP A 55 -6.89 -12.68 9.57
CA ASP A 55 -6.88 -11.24 9.29
C ASP A 55 -6.35 -10.88 7.90
N LEU A 56 -6.77 -9.72 7.40
CA LEU A 56 -6.22 -9.05 6.23
C LEU A 56 -5.33 -7.90 6.69
N HIS A 57 -4.08 -7.90 6.24
CA HIS A 57 -3.10 -6.87 6.59
C HIS A 57 -2.91 -5.92 5.40
N LEU A 58 -3.42 -4.70 5.51
CA LEU A 58 -3.25 -3.64 4.52
C LEU A 58 -1.79 -3.19 4.46
N THR A 59 -1.35 -2.81 3.27
CA THR A 59 0.06 -2.53 2.98
C THR A 59 0.28 -1.09 2.54
N SER A 60 1.52 -0.63 2.60
CA SER A 60 1.91 0.70 2.13
C SER A 60 1.93 0.85 0.60
N ARG A 61 1.27 -0.06 -0.13
CA ARG A 61 1.20 -0.07 -1.59
C ARG A 61 -0.23 -0.33 -2.08
N GLY A 62 -1.23 -0.04 -1.26
CA GLY A 62 -2.64 -0.28 -1.61
C GLY A 62 -3.01 -1.76 -1.78
N ASN A 63 -2.16 -2.68 -1.29
CA ASN A 63 -2.35 -4.12 -1.42
C ASN A 63 -2.77 -4.76 -0.09
N VAL A 64 -3.08 -6.05 -0.12
CA VAL A 64 -3.40 -6.88 1.06
C VAL A 64 -2.34 -7.98 1.24
N GLN A 65 -2.07 -8.33 2.50
CA GLN A 65 -1.25 -9.47 2.89
C GLN A 65 -2.06 -10.45 3.73
N LEU A 66 -1.85 -11.74 3.49
CA LEU A 66 -2.27 -12.83 4.35
C LEU A 66 -1.02 -13.37 5.05
N ARG A 67 -1.11 -13.56 6.38
CA ARG A 67 -0.01 -14.05 7.21
C ARG A 67 -0.36 -15.42 7.78
N GLY A 68 0.67 -16.13 8.26
CA GLY A 68 0.50 -17.47 8.82
C GLY A 68 -0.13 -18.45 7.85
N VAL A 69 0.23 -18.37 6.57
CA VAL A 69 -0.35 -19.22 5.52
C VAL A 69 0.12 -20.66 5.74
N THR A 70 -0.73 -21.47 6.36
CA THR A 70 -0.40 -22.82 6.87
C THR A 70 -1.07 -23.95 6.09
N ARG A 71 -2.11 -23.63 5.31
CA ARG A 71 -2.92 -24.62 4.57
C ARG A 71 -2.84 -24.41 3.06
N PRO A 72 -2.83 -25.50 2.26
CA PRO A 72 -2.80 -25.40 0.81
C PRO A 72 -4.11 -24.81 0.24
N GLY A 73 -4.07 -24.39 -1.02
CA GLY A 73 -5.25 -23.93 -1.77
C GLY A 73 -5.46 -22.41 -1.83
N LEU A 74 -4.58 -21.61 -1.20
CA LEU A 74 -4.65 -20.15 -1.27
C LEU A 74 -4.64 -19.64 -2.72
N ALA A 75 -3.71 -20.11 -3.54
CA ALA A 75 -3.59 -19.69 -4.93
C ALA A 75 -4.85 -19.98 -5.75
N ALA A 76 -5.41 -21.19 -5.64
CA ALA A 76 -6.64 -21.57 -6.34
C ALA A 76 -7.82 -20.66 -5.95
N ARG A 77 -8.04 -20.45 -4.64
CA ARG A 77 -9.12 -19.57 -4.15
C ARG A 77 -8.98 -18.13 -4.65
N LEU A 78 -7.75 -17.62 -4.69
CA LEU A 78 -7.48 -16.28 -5.19
C LEU A 78 -7.62 -16.18 -6.73
N THR A 79 -7.28 -17.25 -7.46
CA THR A 79 -7.53 -17.34 -8.90
C THR A 79 -9.03 -17.37 -9.20
N ASP A 80 -9.80 -18.19 -8.50
CA ASP A 80 -11.26 -18.27 -8.66
C ASP A 80 -11.96 -16.94 -8.35
N ALA A 81 -11.41 -16.16 -7.40
CA ALA A 81 -11.89 -14.83 -7.07
C ALA A 81 -11.41 -13.72 -8.04
N GLY A 82 -10.60 -14.06 -9.06
CA GLY A 82 -10.05 -13.08 -10.00
C GLY A 82 -8.99 -12.15 -9.42
N LEU A 83 -8.37 -12.52 -8.29
CA LEU A 83 -7.30 -11.74 -7.63
C LEU A 83 -5.90 -12.13 -8.13
N LEU A 84 -5.79 -13.30 -8.77
CA LEU A 84 -4.59 -13.81 -9.44
C LEU A 84 -4.86 -14.10 -10.93
N PRO A 85 -5.04 -13.07 -11.76
CA PRO A 85 -5.35 -13.25 -13.18
C PRO A 85 -4.18 -13.84 -13.98
N SER A 86 -2.95 -13.69 -13.50
CA SER A 86 -1.74 -14.19 -14.18
C SER A 86 -0.68 -14.63 -13.17
N PRO A 87 -0.31 -15.93 -13.12
CA PRO A 87 0.74 -16.42 -12.23
C PRO A 87 2.11 -15.79 -12.50
N SER A 88 2.47 -15.54 -13.76
CA SER A 88 3.76 -14.97 -14.14
C SER A 88 3.88 -13.48 -13.81
N HIS A 89 2.75 -12.75 -13.75
CA HIS A 89 2.74 -11.31 -13.55
C HIS A 89 2.33 -10.88 -12.14
N GLU A 90 1.89 -11.78 -11.26
CA GLU A 90 1.30 -11.38 -9.96
C GLU A 90 2.18 -10.40 -9.16
N ARG A 91 3.51 -10.53 -9.26
CA ARG A 91 4.44 -9.68 -8.52
C ARG A 91 4.59 -8.26 -9.06
N VAL A 92 4.34 -8.05 -10.36
CA VAL A 92 4.61 -6.78 -11.08
C VAL A 92 3.42 -5.82 -11.07
N ARG A 93 2.29 -6.25 -10.51
CA ARG A 93 1.01 -5.53 -10.49
C ARG A 93 0.90 -4.54 -9.32
N ASN A 94 2.01 -3.97 -8.84
CA ASN A 94 1.97 -2.89 -7.85
C ASN A 94 1.66 -1.56 -8.55
N ILE A 95 0.39 -1.19 -8.58
CA ILE A 95 -0.09 0.02 -9.23
C ILE A 95 -0.85 0.83 -8.20
N LEU A 96 -0.39 2.04 -7.91
CA LEU A 96 -1.11 2.99 -7.07
C LEU A 96 -2.00 3.91 -7.92
N ALA A 97 -3.10 4.37 -7.34
CA ALA A 97 -3.94 5.42 -7.89
C ALA A 97 -4.41 6.32 -6.75
N SER A 98 -4.57 7.63 -6.99
CA SER A 98 -5.12 8.56 -5.99
C SER A 98 -6.50 8.07 -5.50
N PRO A 99 -6.67 7.69 -4.22
CA PRO A 99 -7.86 6.96 -3.77
C PRO A 99 -9.16 7.76 -3.80
N LEU A 100 -9.09 9.09 -3.83
CA LEU A 100 -10.25 9.98 -3.90
C LEU A 100 -10.54 10.49 -5.32
N SER A 101 -9.82 9.98 -6.33
CA SER A 101 -10.02 10.37 -7.72
C SER A 101 -11.46 10.11 -8.17
N GLY A 102 -12.07 11.12 -8.79
CA GLY A 102 -13.47 11.10 -9.22
C GLY A 102 -14.50 10.98 -8.09
N LEU A 103 -14.08 11.14 -6.82
CA LEU A 103 -14.95 11.22 -5.66
C LEU A 103 -14.95 12.64 -5.07
N SER A 104 -13.78 13.21 -4.80
CA SER A 104 -13.67 14.50 -4.09
C SER A 104 -12.42 15.28 -4.54
N GLY A 105 -12.59 16.31 -5.34
CA GLY A 105 -11.51 17.13 -5.90
C GLY A 105 -10.62 16.37 -6.89
N GLY A 106 -9.37 16.84 -7.04
CA GLY A 106 -8.44 16.35 -8.06
C GLY A 106 -8.65 17.02 -9.42
N LEU A 107 -7.68 16.91 -10.32
CA LEU A 107 -7.71 17.54 -11.65
C LEU A 107 -8.27 16.59 -12.71
N ALA A 108 -7.97 15.29 -12.61
CA ALA A 108 -8.37 14.28 -13.58
C ALA A 108 -8.96 13.04 -12.88
N ASP A 109 -9.86 12.33 -13.56
CA ASP A 109 -10.32 11.03 -13.10
C ASP A 109 -9.33 9.95 -13.57
N VAL A 110 -8.56 9.42 -12.62
CA VAL A 110 -7.59 8.33 -12.87
C VAL A 110 -8.19 6.96 -12.52
N ARG A 111 -9.47 6.90 -12.14
CA ARG A 111 -10.15 5.62 -11.92
C ARG A 111 -10.15 4.84 -13.23
N GLY A 112 -9.82 3.55 -13.13
CA GLY A 112 -9.75 2.66 -14.27
C GLY A 112 -8.39 2.58 -14.95
N LEU A 113 -7.57 3.65 -14.94
CA LEU A 113 -6.21 3.59 -15.53
C LEU A 113 -5.35 2.49 -14.91
N ALA A 114 -5.50 2.25 -13.59
CA ALA A 114 -4.78 1.18 -12.92
C ALA A 114 -5.21 -0.22 -13.39
N ARG A 115 -6.49 -0.43 -13.68
CA ARG A 115 -7.02 -1.68 -14.25
C ARG A 115 -6.56 -1.86 -15.70
N ASP A 116 -6.56 -0.78 -16.47
CA ASP A 116 -6.15 -0.82 -17.88
C ASP A 116 -4.64 -1.10 -17.99
N LEU A 117 -3.83 -0.48 -17.14
CA LEU A 117 -2.41 -0.82 -17.01
C LEU A 117 -2.22 -2.28 -16.57
N ASP A 118 -2.99 -2.77 -15.59
CA ASP A 118 -2.92 -4.17 -15.15
C ASP A 118 -3.16 -5.16 -16.29
N ALA A 119 -4.13 -4.87 -17.16
CA ALA A 119 -4.41 -5.65 -18.35
C ALA A 119 -3.24 -5.62 -19.35
N VAL A 120 -2.66 -4.44 -19.61
CA VAL A 120 -1.48 -4.29 -20.47
C VAL A 120 -0.28 -5.05 -19.90
N LEU A 121 -0.03 -4.98 -18.58
CA LEU A 121 1.03 -5.73 -17.93
C LEU A 121 0.84 -7.23 -18.16
N CYS A 122 -0.35 -7.77 -17.88
CA CYS A 122 -0.63 -9.20 -18.02
C CYS A 122 -0.59 -9.69 -19.47
N ALA A 123 -0.87 -8.81 -20.44
CA ALA A 123 -0.82 -9.12 -21.87
C ALA A 123 0.60 -9.03 -22.47
N THR A 124 1.59 -8.56 -21.71
CA THR A 124 2.94 -8.28 -22.22
C THR A 124 3.98 -9.18 -21.54
N PRO A 125 4.38 -10.32 -22.15
CA PRO A 125 5.24 -11.33 -21.52
C PRO A 125 6.56 -10.80 -20.96
N ASP A 126 7.20 -9.86 -21.65
CA ASP A 126 8.50 -9.29 -21.24
C ASP A 126 8.41 -8.59 -19.88
N LEU A 127 7.25 -8.02 -19.55
CA LEU A 127 7.01 -7.31 -18.29
C LEU A 127 6.89 -8.26 -17.09
N ALA A 128 6.70 -9.58 -17.29
CA ALA A 128 6.77 -10.56 -16.21
C ALA A 128 8.14 -10.59 -15.51
N SER A 129 9.20 -10.13 -16.21
CA SER A 129 10.57 -10.07 -15.69
C SER A 129 10.84 -8.86 -14.79
N LEU A 130 9.89 -7.91 -14.69
CA LEU A 130 10.04 -6.77 -13.81
C LEU A 130 10.25 -7.22 -12.35
N PRO A 131 11.08 -6.51 -11.58
CA PRO A 131 11.15 -6.71 -10.14
C PRO A 131 9.77 -6.50 -9.52
N GLY A 132 9.37 -7.35 -8.58
CA GLY A 132 8.15 -7.15 -7.80
C GLY A 132 8.21 -5.93 -6.87
N ARG A 133 9.35 -5.24 -6.83
CA ARG A 133 9.52 -3.95 -6.15
C ARG A 133 9.17 -2.76 -7.03
N PHE A 134 9.14 -2.93 -8.36
CA PHE A 134 8.74 -1.90 -9.30
C PHE A 134 7.31 -1.43 -8.96
N LEU A 135 7.10 -0.12 -9.00
CA LEU A 135 5.90 0.55 -8.55
C LEU A 135 5.45 1.54 -9.63
N PHE A 136 4.22 1.36 -10.09
CA PHE A 136 3.53 2.30 -10.97
C PHE A 136 2.61 3.20 -10.12
N ALA A 137 2.32 4.40 -10.62
CA ALA A 137 1.36 5.29 -10.01
C ALA A 137 0.58 6.13 -11.04
N PHE A 138 -0.69 6.39 -10.72
CA PHE A 138 -1.50 7.43 -11.35
C PHE A 138 -1.95 8.41 -10.27
N ASP A 139 -1.50 9.66 -10.37
CA ASP A 139 -1.84 10.73 -9.44
C ASP A 139 -2.79 11.71 -10.13
N ASP A 140 -3.91 12.04 -9.49
CA ASP A 140 -4.92 12.94 -10.07
C ASP A 140 -4.59 14.43 -9.94
N GLY A 141 -3.36 14.76 -9.56
CA GLY A 141 -2.86 16.13 -9.45
C GLY A 141 -2.70 16.60 -8.01
N ARG A 142 -3.36 15.94 -7.04
CA ARG A 142 -3.19 16.24 -5.60
C ARG A 142 -1.77 15.99 -5.11
N GLY A 143 -0.99 15.14 -5.78
CA GLY A 143 0.37 14.80 -5.39
C GLY A 143 0.44 13.80 -4.22
N ASP A 144 -0.70 13.25 -3.81
CA ASP A 144 -0.84 12.32 -2.69
C ASP A 144 -0.09 11.01 -2.97
N VAL A 145 -0.26 10.45 -4.15
CA VAL A 145 0.40 9.21 -4.58
C VAL A 145 1.73 9.47 -5.27
N ALA A 146 1.88 10.61 -5.96
CA ALA A 146 3.16 11.00 -6.57
C ALA A 146 4.29 11.09 -5.53
N SER A 147 3.96 11.47 -4.29
CA SER A 147 4.90 11.57 -3.17
C SER A 147 5.43 10.22 -2.66
N GLU A 148 4.81 9.11 -3.06
CA GLU A 148 5.27 7.74 -2.73
C GLU A 148 6.51 7.31 -3.55
N GLY A 149 6.97 8.14 -4.50
CA GLY A 149 8.20 7.89 -5.25
C GLY A 149 8.14 6.62 -6.09
N ALA A 150 7.03 6.41 -6.79
CA ALA A 150 6.88 5.34 -7.78
C ALA A 150 8.00 5.39 -8.82
N ASP A 151 8.35 4.23 -9.39
CA ASP A 151 9.38 4.14 -10.43
C ASP A 151 8.97 4.91 -11.68
N VAL A 152 7.68 4.84 -12.01
CA VAL A 152 7.03 5.68 -13.01
C VAL A 152 5.65 6.11 -12.51
N CYS A 153 5.35 7.40 -12.65
CA CYS A 153 4.07 7.97 -12.28
C CYS A 153 3.56 8.89 -13.39
N TRP A 154 2.27 8.81 -13.72
CA TRP A 154 1.60 9.88 -14.44
C TRP A 154 0.88 10.75 -13.42
N ARG A 155 1.22 12.04 -13.37
CA ARG A 155 0.57 13.01 -12.47
C ARG A 155 -0.19 14.05 -13.28
N ALA A 156 -1.49 14.18 -13.04
CA ALA A 156 -2.31 15.19 -13.71
C ALA A 156 -1.79 16.61 -13.43
N VAL A 157 -1.76 17.44 -14.47
CA VAL A 157 -1.51 18.89 -14.37
C VAL A 157 -2.68 19.69 -14.91
N SER A 158 -3.59 19.03 -15.63
CA SER A 158 -4.90 19.52 -16.06
C SER A 158 -5.85 18.32 -16.22
N PRO A 159 -7.15 18.53 -16.49
CA PRO A 159 -8.09 17.42 -16.68
C PRO A 159 -7.76 16.44 -17.80
N GLY A 160 -7.03 16.87 -18.83
CA GLY A 160 -6.72 16.04 -20.01
C GLY A 160 -5.24 15.72 -20.18
N GLU A 161 -4.36 16.25 -19.33
CA GLU A 161 -2.91 16.16 -19.48
C GLU A 161 -2.22 15.97 -18.13
N GLY A 162 -1.18 15.16 -18.13
CA GLY A 162 -0.29 14.96 -17.01
C GLY A 162 1.17 14.97 -17.42
N VAL A 163 2.02 14.85 -16.41
CA VAL A 163 3.46 14.76 -16.55
C VAL A 163 3.96 13.40 -16.08
N LEU A 164 4.97 12.87 -16.77
CA LEU A 164 5.65 11.68 -16.31
C LEU A 164 6.69 12.02 -15.25
N LEU A 165 6.60 11.33 -14.12
CA LEU A 165 7.61 11.35 -13.08
C LEU A 165 8.37 10.03 -13.09
N LEU A 166 9.70 10.09 -12.97
CA LEU A 166 10.57 8.92 -12.77
C LEU A 166 11.20 9.00 -11.39
N ALA A 167 10.99 7.98 -10.57
CA ALA A 167 11.43 7.95 -9.17
C ALA A 167 11.06 9.23 -8.38
N GLY A 168 9.90 9.82 -8.69
CA GLY A 168 9.40 11.07 -8.07
C GLY A 168 9.96 12.38 -8.65
N GLY A 169 10.80 12.33 -9.69
CA GLY A 169 11.29 13.52 -10.39
C GLY A 169 10.52 13.81 -11.68
N ASP A 170 10.18 15.07 -11.93
CA ASP A 170 9.52 15.56 -13.14
C ASP A 170 10.47 15.50 -14.35
N THR A 171 10.08 14.73 -15.37
CA THR A 171 10.86 14.54 -16.61
C THR A 171 10.64 15.65 -17.65
N GLY A 172 9.64 16.51 -17.46
CA GLY A 172 9.16 17.47 -18.46
C GLY A 172 8.29 16.85 -19.56
N ARG A 173 8.21 15.51 -19.66
CA ARG A 173 7.40 14.83 -20.69
C ARG A 173 5.91 14.91 -20.35
N ARG A 174 5.17 15.71 -21.13
CA ARG A 174 3.70 15.81 -21.07
C ARG A 174 3.05 14.67 -21.83
N VAL A 175 2.00 14.10 -21.26
CA VAL A 175 1.26 12.95 -21.80
C VAL A 175 -0.22 13.17 -21.55
N SER A 176 -1.04 13.01 -22.60
CA SER A 176 -2.50 13.07 -22.49
C SER A 176 -3.03 11.96 -21.58
N LEU A 177 -4.20 12.17 -20.97
CA LEU A 177 -4.85 11.16 -20.12
C LEU A 177 -5.01 9.81 -20.86
N GLY A 178 -5.44 9.84 -22.13
CA GLY A 178 -5.58 8.65 -22.96
C GLY A 178 -4.26 7.95 -23.31
N GLY A 179 -3.12 8.65 -23.24
CA GLY A 179 -1.78 8.09 -23.46
C GLY A 179 -1.07 7.62 -22.19
N ALA A 180 -1.64 7.86 -21.01
CA ALA A 180 -0.98 7.64 -19.73
C ALA A 180 -0.58 6.17 -19.51
N VAL A 181 -1.49 5.22 -19.82
CA VAL A 181 -1.25 3.78 -19.66
C VAL A 181 -0.10 3.31 -20.55
N SER A 182 -0.15 3.65 -21.85
CA SER A 182 0.89 3.27 -22.82
C SER A 182 2.25 3.85 -22.42
N ALA A 183 2.30 5.11 -21.99
CA ALA A 183 3.53 5.75 -21.57
C ALA A 183 4.18 5.05 -20.36
N LEU A 184 3.39 4.63 -19.37
CA LEU A 184 3.89 3.88 -18.21
C LEU A 184 4.41 2.50 -18.61
N ALA A 185 3.72 1.80 -19.50
CA ALA A 185 4.13 0.50 -20.00
C ALA A 185 5.43 0.58 -20.84
N GLU A 186 5.56 1.61 -21.69
CA GLU A 186 6.78 1.88 -22.48
C GLU A 186 8.00 2.09 -21.57
N VAL A 187 7.87 2.92 -20.53
CA VAL A 187 8.94 3.15 -19.56
C VAL A 187 9.33 1.86 -18.86
N ALA A 188 8.35 1.04 -18.48
CA ALA A 188 8.62 -0.22 -17.81
C ALA A 188 9.32 -1.23 -18.72
N LEU A 189 8.93 -1.31 -19.99
CA LEU A 189 9.61 -2.12 -21.00
C LEU A 189 11.06 -1.66 -21.18
N GLU A 190 11.30 -0.36 -21.30
CA GLU A 190 12.66 0.16 -21.43
C GLU A 190 13.49 -0.14 -20.17
N PHE A 191 12.88 -0.02 -18.98
CA PHE A 191 13.54 -0.40 -17.73
C PHE A 191 13.96 -1.87 -17.74
N THR A 192 13.13 -2.80 -18.24
CA THR A 192 13.53 -4.22 -18.33
C THR A 192 14.79 -4.45 -19.16
N ARG A 193 15.03 -3.64 -20.20
CA ARG A 193 16.20 -3.74 -21.08
C ARG A 193 17.47 -3.23 -20.42
N VAL A 194 17.39 -2.13 -19.68
CA VAL A 194 18.57 -1.41 -19.16
C VAL A 194 18.89 -1.71 -17.69
N ARG A 195 17.96 -2.30 -16.93
CA ARG A 195 18.05 -2.37 -15.46
C ARG A 195 19.24 -3.13 -14.89
N GLY A 196 19.82 -4.07 -15.63
CA GLY A 196 20.79 -5.02 -15.07
C GLY A 196 20.25 -5.66 -13.77
N SER A 197 20.95 -5.43 -12.65
CA SER A 197 20.53 -5.91 -11.32
C SER A 197 19.58 -4.97 -10.55
N ALA A 198 19.31 -3.77 -11.04
CA ALA A 198 18.48 -2.77 -10.36
C ALA A 198 17.05 -3.30 -10.14
N TRP A 199 16.49 -3.06 -8.97
CA TRP A 199 15.10 -3.41 -8.65
C TRP A 199 14.13 -2.24 -8.84
N ARG A 200 14.67 -1.02 -8.92
CA ARG A 200 13.93 0.25 -8.95
C ARG A 200 14.64 1.20 -9.90
N VAL A 201 13.90 2.12 -10.51
CA VAL A 201 14.44 3.17 -11.39
C VAL A 201 15.46 4.05 -10.67
N ALA A 202 15.20 4.36 -9.39
CA ALA A 202 16.10 5.17 -8.56
C ALA A 202 17.52 4.58 -8.41
N GLU A 203 17.68 3.26 -8.60
CA GLU A 203 18.96 2.55 -8.49
C GLU A 203 19.80 2.61 -9.78
N LEU A 204 19.26 3.14 -10.89
CA LEU A 204 20.02 3.34 -12.13
C LEU A 204 21.00 4.51 -11.99
N ASP A 205 22.17 4.37 -12.60
CA ASP A 205 23.19 5.42 -12.62
C ASP A 205 22.95 6.46 -13.73
N ASP A 206 22.21 6.08 -14.78
CA ASP A 206 21.94 6.93 -15.96
C ASP A 206 21.08 8.17 -15.61
N PRO A 207 21.59 9.39 -15.85
CA PRO A 207 20.83 10.62 -15.64
C PRO A 207 19.54 10.74 -16.45
N ALA A 208 19.39 10.03 -17.57
CA ALA A 208 18.17 10.03 -18.38
C ALA A 208 16.95 9.46 -17.61
N TRP A 209 17.21 8.69 -16.55
CA TRP A 209 16.20 8.14 -15.64
C TRP A 209 15.92 9.01 -14.42
N ARG A 210 16.41 10.26 -14.43
CA ARG A 210 16.18 11.24 -13.36
C ARG A 210 15.40 12.43 -13.89
N GLY A 211 14.45 12.89 -13.09
CA GLY A 211 13.75 14.15 -13.30
C GLY A 211 14.08 15.19 -12.24
N THR A 212 13.55 16.39 -12.41
CA THR A 212 13.65 17.46 -11.40
C THR A 212 12.83 17.06 -10.17
N PRO A 213 13.41 17.02 -8.95
CA PRO A 213 12.68 16.64 -7.75
C PRO A 213 11.40 17.46 -7.55
N VAL A 214 10.28 16.78 -7.38
CA VAL A 214 8.99 17.42 -7.09
C VAL A 214 8.82 17.54 -5.57
N PRO A 215 8.33 18.68 -5.04
CA PRO A 215 8.01 18.80 -3.62
C PRO A 215 7.03 17.70 -3.19
N ARG A 216 7.34 17.05 -2.06
CA ARG A 216 6.45 16.06 -1.47
C ARG A 216 5.26 16.75 -0.82
N VAL A 217 4.09 16.16 -1.01
CA VAL A 217 2.86 16.51 -0.31
C VAL A 217 2.66 15.47 0.78
N ASP A 218 2.43 15.91 2.01
CA ASP A 218 2.02 15.03 3.08
C ASP A 218 0.56 14.61 2.82
N ALA A 219 0.37 13.40 2.30
CA ALA A 219 -0.96 12.88 2.06
C ALA A 219 -1.72 12.71 3.38
N GLU A 220 -2.92 13.27 3.44
CA GLU A 220 -3.85 13.00 4.53
C GLU A 220 -4.44 11.60 4.36
N VAL A 221 -4.44 10.82 5.44
CA VAL A 221 -5.07 9.50 5.44
C VAL A 221 -6.59 9.71 5.37
N PRO A 222 -7.29 9.20 4.33
CA PRO A 222 -8.74 9.31 4.27
C PRO A 222 -9.36 8.64 5.50
N ALA A 223 -10.05 9.42 6.33
CA ALA A 223 -10.68 8.99 7.57
C ALA A 223 -11.99 9.74 7.80
N GLY A 224 -13.00 9.04 8.32
CA GLY A 224 -14.31 9.63 8.58
C GLY A 224 -15.14 9.83 7.31
N LEU A 225 -16.20 10.63 7.42
CA LEU A 225 -17.07 10.97 6.29
C LEU A 225 -16.37 11.97 5.36
N ILE A 226 -16.46 11.72 4.06
CA ILE A 226 -15.85 12.53 3.01
C ILE A 226 -16.97 13.02 2.09
N ARG A 227 -17.03 14.34 1.87
CA ARG A 227 -18.00 14.94 0.95
C ARG A 227 -17.55 14.68 -0.49
N ARG A 228 -18.44 14.10 -1.29
CA ARG A 228 -18.22 13.92 -2.73
C ARG A 228 -18.61 15.17 -3.50
N ASP A 229 -17.98 15.35 -4.66
CA ASP A 229 -18.24 16.50 -5.54
C ASP A 229 -19.67 16.52 -6.10
N ASP A 230 -20.29 15.34 -6.26
CA ASP A 230 -21.68 15.17 -6.69
C ASP A 230 -22.70 15.34 -5.56
N GLY A 231 -22.25 15.66 -4.35
CA GLY A 231 -23.10 15.80 -3.18
C GLY A 231 -23.48 14.50 -2.49
N GLY A 232 -22.84 13.37 -2.82
CA GLY A 232 -22.89 12.14 -2.03
C GLY A 232 -21.93 12.14 -0.83
N LEU A 233 -21.84 10.97 -0.18
CA LEU A 233 -20.86 10.70 0.87
C LEU A 233 -20.00 9.49 0.50
N ALA A 234 -18.71 9.60 0.78
CA ALA A 234 -17.78 8.49 0.87
C ALA A 234 -17.31 8.37 2.33
N ALA A 235 -16.65 7.27 2.69
CA ALA A 235 -16.04 7.10 4.00
C ALA A 235 -14.61 6.59 3.91
N GLY A 236 -13.71 7.21 4.66
CA GLY A 236 -12.40 6.68 4.98
C GLY A 236 -12.45 5.85 6.26
N VAL A 237 -12.10 4.57 6.18
CA VAL A 237 -12.08 3.63 7.30
C VAL A 237 -10.63 3.32 7.66
N VAL A 238 -10.25 3.60 8.90
CA VAL A 238 -8.87 3.38 9.40
C VAL A 238 -8.85 2.19 10.37
N PRO A 239 -8.52 0.97 9.92
CA PRO A 239 -8.37 -0.16 10.81
C PRO A 239 -7.12 -0.03 11.68
N ARG A 240 -7.20 -0.56 12.90
CA ARG A 240 -6.06 -0.58 13.85
C ARG A 240 -4.86 -1.27 13.17
N PHE A 241 -3.74 -0.57 13.10
CA PHE A 241 -2.50 -1.01 12.44
C PHE A 241 -2.59 -1.40 10.96
N GLY A 242 -3.69 -1.07 10.27
CA GLY A 242 -3.95 -1.61 8.94
C GLY A 242 -4.42 -3.07 8.95
N GLN A 243 -4.99 -3.57 10.05
CA GLN A 243 -5.43 -4.96 10.21
C GLN A 243 -6.96 -5.01 10.23
N LEU A 244 -7.55 -5.73 9.29
CA LEU A 244 -8.98 -6.01 9.23
C LEU A 244 -9.22 -7.47 9.58
N SER A 245 -10.09 -7.74 10.54
CA SER A 245 -10.58 -9.11 10.71
C SER A 245 -11.42 -9.53 9.50
N ALA A 246 -11.53 -10.83 9.27
CA ALA A 246 -12.43 -11.36 8.24
C ALA A 246 -13.88 -10.87 8.42
N GLY A 247 -14.34 -10.68 9.67
CA GLY A 247 -15.64 -10.08 9.97
C GLY A 247 -15.74 -8.62 9.52
N GLN A 248 -14.73 -7.80 9.83
CA GLN A 248 -14.66 -6.40 9.38
C GLN A 248 -14.59 -6.29 7.86
N ALA A 249 -13.80 -7.14 7.20
CA ALA A 249 -13.72 -7.18 5.75
C ALA A 249 -15.07 -7.51 5.09
N ARG A 250 -15.84 -8.46 5.65
CA ARG A 250 -17.20 -8.75 5.21
C ARG A 250 -18.15 -7.57 5.44
N ALA A 251 -18.07 -6.90 6.59
CA ALA A 251 -18.88 -5.72 6.88
C ALA A 251 -18.62 -4.58 5.87
N LEU A 252 -17.36 -4.35 5.48
CA LEU A 252 -17.02 -3.38 4.43
C LEU A 252 -17.58 -3.79 3.06
N ALA A 253 -17.62 -5.08 2.75
CA ALA A 253 -18.13 -5.59 1.47
C ALA A 253 -19.64 -5.35 1.27
N GLU A 254 -20.40 -5.07 2.34
CA GLU A 254 -21.82 -4.70 2.25
C GLU A 254 -22.03 -3.33 1.61
N PHE A 255 -20.99 -2.50 1.53
CA PHE A 255 -21.00 -1.18 0.87
C PHE A 255 -20.45 -1.22 -0.57
N GLY A 256 -20.24 -2.42 -1.14
CA GLY A 256 -19.83 -2.59 -2.53
C GLY A 256 -18.31 -2.63 -2.73
N THR A 257 -17.84 -1.95 -3.78
CA THR A 257 -16.40 -1.87 -4.10
C THR A 257 -15.68 -1.01 -3.08
N VAL A 258 -14.52 -1.47 -2.62
CA VAL A 258 -13.67 -0.75 -1.67
C VAL A 258 -12.33 -0.38 -2.31
N LEU A 259 -11.70 0.68 -1.83
CA LEU A 259 -10.37 1.09 -2.26
C LEU A 259 -9.38 1.00 -1.10
N VAL A 260 -8.42 0.09 -1.16
CA VAL A 260 -7.32 0.00 -0.20
C VAL A 260 -6.28 1.07 -0.52
N THR A 261 -6.00 1.94 0.44
CA THR A 261 -5.09 3.07 0.24
C THR A 261 -3.62 2.66 0.51
N PRO A 262 -2.64 3.41 -0.03
CA PRO A 262 -1.23 3.28 0.34
C PRO A 262 -0.94 3.61 1.81
N TRP A 263 -1.92 4.13 2.55
CA TRP A 263 -1.76 4.56 3.95
C TRP A 263 -2.42 3.59 4.94
N LYS A 264 -2.66 2.34 4.49
CA LYS A 264 -3.28 1.28 5.29
C LYS A 264 -4.67 1.64 5.83
N SER A 265 -5.42 2.40 5.04
CA SER A 265 -6.85 2.66 5.24
C SER A 265 -7.65 2.11 4.06
N VAL A 266 -8.98 2.19 4.17
CA VAL A 266 -9.91 1.82 3.10
C VAL A 266 -10.80 3.01 2.80
N VAL A 267 -11.13 3.26 1.54
CA VAL A 267 -12.20 4.18 1.13
C VAL A 267 -13.41 3.37 0.67
N LEU A 268 -14.58 3.69 1.21
CA LEU A 268 -15.89 3.28 0.74
C LEU A 268 -16.46 4.40 -0.13
N PRO A 269 -16.59 4.22 -1.45
CA PRO A 269 -16.92 5.32 -2.38
C PRO A 269 -18.33 5.88 -2.23
N ASP A 270 -19.28 5.07 -1.73
CA ASP A 270 -20.68 5.47 -1.62
C ASP A 270 -21.30 4.87 -0.36
N VAL A 271 -21.66 5.73 0.59
CA VAL A 271 -22.11 5.31 1.92
C VAL A 271 -23.23 6.21 2.46
N PRO A 272 -24.10 5.69 3.33
CA PRO A 272 -25.02 6.53 4.09
C PRO A 272 -24.29 7.28 5.22
N ALA A 273 -24.92 8.31 5.77
CA ALA A 273 -24.33 9.13 6.83
C ALA A 273 -24.06 8.37 8.14
N ASP A 274 -24.82 7.30 8.41
CA ASP A 274 -24.72 6.43 9.59
C ASP A 274 -23.74 5.26 9.41
N VAL A 275 -22.89 5.29 8.38
CA VAL A 275 -21.97 4.17 8.04
C VAL A 275 -21.13 3.70 9.21
N PHE A 276 -20.60 4.60 10.05
CA PHE A 276 -19.75 4.21 11.18
C PHE A 276 -20.54 3.61 12.33
N ASP A 277 -21.82 3.93 12.48
CA ASP A 277 -22.72 3.27 13.43
C ASP A 277 -22.98 1.82 12.99
N ARG A 278 -23.12 1.60 11.67
CA ARG A 278 -23.30 0.26 11.08
C ARG A 278 -22.02 -0.58 11.15
N LEU A 279 -20.86 0.02 10.89
CA LEU A 279 -19.58 -0.67 10.95
C LEU A 279 -19.16 -0.95 12.39
N GLY A 280 -19.35 0.00 13.30
CA GLY A 280 -18.85 -0.07 14.67
C GLY A 280 -17.32 0.10 14.80
N PHE A 281 -16.62 0.53 13.75
CA PHE A 281 -15.17 0.77 13.77
C PHE A 281 -14.69 1.78 12.71
N GLY A 282 -13.46 2.30 12.91
CA GLY A 282 -12.66 2.93 11.85
C GLY A 282 -13.02 4.37 11.46
N GLY A 283 -13.94 5.03 12.18
CA GLY A 283 -14.39 6.40 11.88
C GLY A 283 -13.42 7.54 12.22
N ALA A 284 -12.30 7.26 12.88
CA ALA A 284 -11.29 8.26 13.22
C ALA A 284 -9.88 7.75 12.92
N ALA A 285 -9.00 8.65 12.52
CA ALA A 285 -7.57 8.36 12.44
C ALA A 285 -7.03 8.09 13.84
N LEU A 286 -6.29 6.99 14.00
CA LEU A 286 -5.89 6.50 15.32
C LEU A 286 -4.62 7.17 15.89
N GLY A 287 -3.86 7.90 15.05
CA GLY A 287 -2.61 8.59 15.41
C GLY A 287 -1.42 7.67 15.73
N THR A 288 -1.67 6.51 16.34
CA THR A 288 -0.69 5.49 16.66
C THR A 288 -0.62 4.40 15.58
N THR A 289 0.59 4.08 15.16
CA THR A 289 0.89 3.00 14.22
C THR A 289 1.94 2.05 14.81
N ALA A 290 2.03 0.84 14.26
CA ALA A 290 3.04 -0.12 14.67
C ALA A 290 3.51 -0.97 13.50
N CYS A 291 4.74 -1.48 13.59
CA CYS A 291 5.16 -2.60 12.75
C CYS A 291 4.41 -3.89 13.16
N ILE A 292 4.74 -5.04 12.53
CA ILE A 292 4.07 -6.30 12.87
C ILE A 292 4.37 -6.77 14.29
N GLY A 293 5.57 -6.49 14.82
CA GLY A 293 5.95 -6.90 16.17
C GLY A 293 6.14 -8.41 16.35
N ARG A 294 6.24 -8.86 17.59
CA ARG A 294 6.02 -10.25 17.96
C ARG A 294 4.51 -10.54 17.94
N PRO A 295 4.09 -11.79 17.70
CA PRO A 295 4.93 -12.93 17.30
C PRO A 295 5.33 -12.91 15.81
N GLY A 296 4.78 -12.01 14.98
CA GLY A 296 4.90 -12.07 13.53
C GLY A 296 6.25 -11.70 12.90
N CYS A 297 7.20 -11.18 13.67
CA CYS A 297 8.55 -10.86 13.22
C CYS A 297 9.60 -11.38 14.21
N ALA A 298 10.45 -12.29 13.73
CA ALA A 298 11.56 -12.88 14.50
C ALA A 298 12.58 -11.84 15.00
N LYS A 299 12.61 -10.66 14.38
CA LYS A 299 13.54 -9.58 14.74
C LYS A 299 12.95 -8.63 15.78
N SER A 300 11.64 -8.73 16.04
CA SER A 300 11.00 -7.90 17.04
C SER A 300 11.42 -8.33 18.44
N ARG A 301 11.65 -7.35 19.30
CA ARG A 301 11.98 -7.53 20.72
C ARG A 301 10.75 -7.55 21.62
N ALA A 302 9.63 -7.00 21.15
CA ALA A 302 8.37 -6.90 21.91
C ALA A 302 7.13 -7.18 21.04
N ASP A 303 5.99 -7.41 21.68
CA ASP A 303 4.67 -7.37 21.03
C ASP A 303 4.19 -5.92 20.96
N VAL A 304 4.74 -5.18 20.00
CA VAL A 304 4.50 -3.74 19.89
C VAL A 304 3.05 -3.37 19.56
N ARG A 305 2.24 -4.32 19.08
CA ARG A 305 0.83 -4.08 18.77
C ARG A 305 -0.04 -4.24 20.02
N ALA A 306 0.30 -5.20 20.87
CA ALA A 306 -0.28 -5.33 22.20
C ALA A 306 0.09 -4.14 23.09
N ASP A 307 1.35 -3.70 23.04
CA ASP A 307 1.85 -2.61 23.88
C ASP A 307 1.42 -1.22 23.40
N ALA A 308 0.99 -1.06 22.14
CA ALA A 308 0.70 0.27 21.59
C ALA A 308 -0.42 1.01 22.33
N VAL A 309 -0.16 2.28 22.65
CA VAL A 309 -1.09 3.19 23.32
C VAL A 309 -1.85 4.04 22.31
N PHE A 310 -3.16 4.20 22.53
CA PHE A 310 -4.04 5.03 21.72
C PHE A 310 -4.70 6.08 22.60
N ARG A 311 -4.45 7.36 22.31
CA ARG A 311 -5.07 8.48 23.02
C ARG A 311 -5.23 9.68 22.09
N PRO A 312 -6.24 10.55 22.29
CA PRO A 312 -6.44 11.73 21.46
C PRO A 312 -5.18 12.60 21.37
N GLY A 313 -4.83 13.02 20.15
CA GLY A 313 -3.68 13.89 19.89
C GLY A 313 -2.31 13.19 19.84
N LEU A 314 -2.18 11.94 20.31
CA LEU A 314 -0.92 11.20 20.21
C LEU A 314 -0.68 10.74 18.77
N ARG A 315 0.50 11.08 18.25
CA ARG A 315 1.03 10.51 17.00
C ARG A 315 2.29 9.73 17.33
N ALA A 316 2.20 8.40 17.30
CA ALA A 316 3.31 7.53 17.68
C ALA A 316 3.53 6.40 16.68
N HIS A 317 4.79 5.95 16.56
CA HIS A 317 5.11 4.74 15.79
C HIS A 317 5.89 3.74 16.64
N PHE A 318 5.26 2.58 16.88
CA PHE A 318 5.83 1.50 17.66
C PHE A 318 6.59 0.51 16.78
N SER A 319 7.89 0.40 17.05
CA SER A 319 8.84 -0.39 16.29
C SER A 319 9.42 -1.51 17.14
N GLY A 320 9.30 -2.75 16.69
CA GLY A 320 9.84 -3.91 17.41
C GLY A 320 11.36 -4.03 17.39
N CYS A 321 12.04 -3.28 16.52
CA CYS A 321 13.49 -3.27 16.38
C CYS A 321 13.95 -1.97 15.70
N GLU A 322 15.26 -1.80 15.59
CA GLU A 322 15.95 -0.65 15.00
C GLU A 322 15.59 -0.38 13.53
N ARG A 323 14.96 -1.33 12.84
CA ARG A 323 14.55 -1.17 11.43
C ARG A 323 13.32 -0.31 11.22
N ARG A 324 12.52 -0.08 12.25
CA ARG A 324 11.36 0.83 12.22
C ARG A 324 10.45 0.62 11.00
N CYS A 325 10.09 -0.65 10.77
CA CYS A 325 9.37 -1.04 9.56
C CYS A 325 7.98 -0.38 9.52
N GLY A 326 7.72 0.38 8.46
CA GLY A 326 6.45 1.08 8.28
C GLY A 326 6.35 2.39 9.06
N LYS A 327 7.49 2.95 9.50
CA LYS A 327 7.59 4.28 10.08
C LYS A 327 6.96 5.31 9.12
N PRO A 328 6.02 6.15 9.59
CA PRO A 328 5.43 7.21 8.76
C PRO A 328 6.45 8.31 8.46
N SER A 329 6.23 9.06 7.37
CA SER A 329 7.08 10.20 6.99
C SER A 329 6.83 11.43 7.85
N GLN A 330 5.60 11.61 8.32
CA GLN A 330 5.20 12.76 9.14
C GLN A 330 5.80 12.67 10.55
N SER A 331 5.86 13.81 11.25
CA SER A 331 6.32 13.85 12.65
C SER A 331 5.47 12.95 13.56
N HIS A 332 6.15 12.22 14.44
CA HIS A 332 5.58 11.31 15.42
C HIS A 332 6.60 11.03 16.53
N VAL A 333 6.10 10.61 17.68
CA VAL A 333 6.88 10.01 18.77
C VAL A 333 7.40 8.65 18.31
N ASP A 334 8.71 8.49 18.32
CA ASP A 334 9.38 7.26 17.90
C ASP A 334 9.56 6.32 19.10
N VAL A 335 8.87 5.17 19.06
CA VAL A 335 8.83 4.21 20.16
C VAL A 335 9.48 2.91 19.70
N VAL A 336 10.70 2.63 20.14
CA VAL A 336 11.50 1.48 19.68
C VAL A 336 11.71 0.48 20.81
N ALA A 337 11.27 -0.76 20.61
CA ALA A 337 11.40 -1.83 21.60
C ALA A 337 12.85 -2.17 21.88
N GLU A 338 13.19 -2.25 23.17
CA GLU A 338 14.48 -2.67 23.70
C GLU A 338 14.27 -3.74 24.78
N ALA A 339 15.35 -4.25 25.38
CA ALA A 339 15.20 -5.20 26.47
C ALA A 339 14.50 -4.52 27.66
N GLY A 340 13.38 -5.08 28.10
CA GLY A 340 12.62 -4.63 29.29
C GLY A 340 11.78 -3.37 29.12
N GLY A 341 11.71 -2.77 27.92
CA GLY A 341 10.96 -1.54 27.72
C GLY A 341 11.14 -0.94 26.32
N TYR A 342 11.02 0.38 26.23
CA TYR A 342 11.04 1.13 24.98
C TYR A 342 11.96 2.34 25.05
N ARG A 343 12.58 2.67 23.92
CA ARG A 343 13.21 3.97 23.71
C ARG A 343 12.19 4.90 23.04
N ILE A 344 11.76 5.93 23.76
CA ILE A 344 10.82 6.97 23.34
C ILE A 344 11.62 8.24 23.02
N ASP A 345 11.70 8.63 21.76
CA ASP A 345 12.47 9.79 21.28
C ASP A 345 13.91 9.87 21.84
N GLY A 346 14.54 8.70 22.02
CA GLY A 346 15.90 8.57 22.54
C GLY A 346 16.01 8.30 24.04
N ARG A 347 14.95 8.49 24.83
CA ARG A 347 14.92 8.18 26.26
C ARG A 347 14.42 6.76 26.51
N TRP A 348 15.13 5.97 27.31
CA TRP A 348 14.66 4.64 27.72
C TRP A 348 13.59 4.75 28.81
N VAL A 349 12.53 3.97 28.67
CA VAL A 349 11.36 3.91 29.55
C VAL A 349 10.97 2.44 29.74
N PRO A 350 10.78 1.95 30.98
CA PRO A 350 10.32 0.59 31.22
C PRO A 350 8.86 0.41 30.75
N LEU A 351 8.48 -0.82 30.39
CA LEU A 351 7.17 -1.11 29.78
C LEU A 351 5.98 -0.62 30.64
N ASP A 352 6.05 -0.79 31.95
CA ASP A 352 5.02 -0.42 32.92
C ASP A 352 4.86 1.10 33.11
N GLU A 353 5.85 1.90 32.74
CA GLU A 353 5.79 3.38 32.79
C GLU A 353 5.48 4.02 31.45
N MET A 354 5.32 3.23 30.38
CA MET A 354 5.27 3.73 29.02
C MET A 354 4.09 4.68 28.76
N GLU A 355 2.90 4.38 29.28
CA GLU A 355 1.70 5.19 29.03
C GLU A 355 1.83 6.63 29.57
N GLY A 356 2.51 6.81 30.71
CA GLY A 356 2.75 8.12 31.32
C GLY A 356 3.87 8.94 30.67
N ASN A 357 4.68 8.33 29.81
CA ASN A 357 5.84 8.95 29.16
C ASN A 357 5.64 9.20 27.65
N LEU A 358 4.48 8.84 27.10
CA LEU A 358 4.09 9.13 25.72
C LEU A 358 3.48 10.51 25.58
#